data_AF-A0A9W7T3Q3-F1
#
_entry.id   AF-A0A9W7T3Q3-F1
#
_cell.length_a   1.000
_cell.length_b   1.000
_cell.length_c   1.000
_cell.angle_alpha   90.00
_cell.angle_beta   90.00
_cell.angle_gamma   90.00
#
_symmetry.space_group_name_H-M   'P 1'
#
loop_
_entity.id
_entity.type
_entity.pdbx_description
1 polymer ?
#
loop_
_entity_poly.entity_id
_entity_poly.type
_entity_poly.pdbx_seq_one_letter_code
_entity_poly.pdbx_strand_id
1 'polypeptide(L)'
;MPLTAAVIGGVQNLVLYETRARYFLVGSNNAQTKHRVLKIDRTEPRDLVIIDDKHVYSQNEVRELLGRLDLGNRTKMGQKGSSGLSRAVSAYGIV
;
A
#
# COMPACT_ATOMS: atom_id res chain seq x y z
N MET A 1 -27.52 -15.67 9.00
CA MET A 1 -26.62 -14.72 9.70
C MET A 1 -25.65 -14.18 8.67
N PRO A 2 -25.48 -12.86 8.49
CA PRO A 2 -24.47 -12.38 7.57
C PRO A 2 -23.10 -12.64 8.21
N LEU A 3 -22.22 -13.28 7.47
CA LEU A 3 -20.80 -13.37 7.79
C LEU A 3 -20.29 -11.93 7.87
N THR A 4 -20.05 -11.45 9.09
CA THR A 4 -19.44 -10.14 9.32
C THR A 4 -18.12 -10.13 8.57
N ALA A 5 -18.10 -9.48 7.40
CA ALA A 5 -16.86 -9.08 6.75
C ALA A 5 -16.03 -8.44 7.86
N ALA A 6 -14.88 -9.06 8.17
CA ALA A 6 -14.09 -8.73 9.33
C ALA A 6 -13.95 -7.21 9.42
N VAL A 7 -14.69 -6.60 10.36
CA VAL A 7 -14.41 -5.24 10.81
C VAL A 7 -12.94 -5.30 11.11
N ILE A 8 -12.15 -4.45 10.47
CA ILE A 8 -10.72 -4.38 10.71
C ILE A 8 -10.55 -3.77 12.12
N GLY A 9 -10.84 -4.54 13.16
CA GLY A 9 -10.35 -4.31 14.52
C GLY A 9 -8.89 -4.74 14.66
N GLY A 10 -8.23 -5.04 13.52
CA GLY A 10 -6.92 -5.65 13.46
C GLY A 10 -5.82 -4.76 12.91
N VAL A 11 -6.10 -3.69 12.14
CA VAL A 11 -5.04 -2.81 11.61
C VAL A 11 -4.72 -1.75 12.63
N GLN A 12 -3.46 -1.71 13.05
CA GLN A 12 -2.97 -0.74 14.02
C GLN A 12 -1.94 0.20 13.41
N ASN A 13 -1.16 -0.25 12.42
CA ASN A 13 -0.21 0.59 11.72
C ASN A 13 -0.57 0.68 10.24
N LEU A 14 -0.53 1.90 9.73
CA LEU A 14 -0.69 2.26 8.32
C LEU A 14 0.63 2.83 7.82
N VAL A 15 1.10 2.33 6.68
CA VAL A 15 2.25 2.90 5.97
C VAL A 15 1.81 3.26 4.57
N LEU A 16 1.97 4.54 4.21
CA LEU A 16 1.72 5.02 2.86
C LEU A 16 3.02 4.95 2.06
N TYR A 17 2.97 4.22 0.96
CA TYR A 17 3.98 4.29 -0.09
C TYR A 17 3.41 5.05 -1.27
N GLU A 18 4.27 5.72 -2.01
CA GLU A 18 3.87 6.50 -3.18
C GLU A 18 4.75 6.22 -4.38
N THR A 19 4.14 6.23 -5.55
CA THR A 19 4.79 6.38 -6.85
C THR A 19 4.24 7.63 -7.52
N ARG A 20 4.72 7.94 -8.72
CA ARG A 20 4.20 9.07 -9.51
C ARG A 20 2.68 9.00 -9.75
N ALA A 21 2.14 7.79 -9.93
CA ALA A 21 0.75 7.61 -10.38
C ALA A 21 -0.17 7.01 -9.30
N ARG A 22 0.36 6.44 -8.22
CA ARG A 22 -0.46 5.76 -7.21
C ARG A 22 0.06 5.94 -5.80
N TYR A 23 -0.86 5.92 -4.84
CA TYR A 23 -0.54 5.60 -3.46
C TYR A 23 -0.85 4.14 -3.16
N PHE A 24 -0.04 3.55 -2.27
CA PHE A 24 -0.22 2.20 -1.74
C PHE A 24 -0.27 2.31 -0.22
N LEU A 25 -1.44 2.14 0.36
CA LEU A 25 -1.64 2.15 1.79
C LEU A 25 -1.56 0.71 2.31
N VAL A 26 -0.48 0.40 3.03
CA VAL A 26 -0.26 -0.91 3.65
C VAL A 26 -0.73 -0.83 5.10
N GLY A 27 -1.82 -1.51 5.42
CA GLY A 27 -2.31 -1.68 6.78
C GLY A 27 -1.84 -2.99 7.37
N SER A 28 -1.33 -2.96 8.61
CA SER A 28 -0.80 -4.13 9.30
C SER A 28 -1.40 -4.29 10.69
N ASN A 29 -1.49 -5.55 11.13
CA ASN A 29 -1.86 -5.85 12.51
C ASN A 29 -0.71 -5.59 13.51
N ASN A 30 -1.04 -5.59 14.80
CA ASN A 30 -0.06 -5.32 15.86
C ASN A 30 1.16 -6.24 15.78
N ALA A 31 0.92 -7.52 15.52
CA ALA A 31 1.98 -8.53 15.39
C ALA A 31 2.75 -8.44 14.06
N GLN A 32 2.34 -7.56 13.13
CA GLN A 32 2.89 -7.42 11.78
C GLN A 32 2.93 -8.72 10.97
N THR A 33 2.02 -9.64 11.26
CA THR A 33 1.90 -10.94 10.58
C THR A 33 0.87 -10.94 9.45
N LYS A 34 -0.06 -9.98 9.47
CA LYS A 34 -1.13 -9.85 8.48
C LYS A 34 -1.16 -8.42 7.97
N HIS A 35 -1.13 -8.30 6.64
CA HIS A 35 -1.12 -7.02 5.94
C HIS A 35 -2.22 -6.98 4.89
N ARG A 36 -2.79 -5.79 4.66
CA ARG A 36 -3.70 -5.51 3.54
C ARG A 36 -3.20 -4.28 2.81
N VAL A 37 -3.45 -4.22 1.51
CA VAL A 37 -2.96 -3.11 0.67
C VAL A 37 -4.13 -2.49 -0.08
N LEU A 38 -4.35 -1.19 0.14
CA LEU A 38 -5.22 -0.38 -0.71
C LEU A 38 -4.38 0.37 -1.73
N LYS A 39 -4.86 0.43 -2.98
CA LYS A 39 -4.23 1.19 -4.07
C LYS A 39 -5.13 2.38 -4.37
N ILE A 40 -4.57 3.57 -4.39
CA ILE A 40 -5.30 4.82 -4.65
C ILE A 40 -4.69 5.46 -5.90
N ASP A 41 -5.53 5.82 -6.86
CA ASP A 41 -5.09 6.51 -8.06
C ASP A 41 -4.76 7.98 -7.77
N ARG A 42 -3.62 8.48 -8.25
CA ARG A 42 -3.21 9.89 -8.12
C ARG A 42 -3.48 10.71 -9.38
N THR A 43 -3.91 10.05 -10.45
CA THR A 43 -4.05 10.64 -11.78
C THR A 43 -5.47 11.05 -12.10
N GLU A 44 -6.46 10.55 -11.36
CA GLU A 44 -7.86 10.98 -11.45
C GLU A 44 -8.08 12.23 -10.57
N PRO A 45 -8.33 13.42 -11.16
CA PRO A 45 -8.42 14.67 -10.41
C PRO A 45 -9.78 14.90 -9.72
N ARG A 46 -10.84 14.18 -10.10
CA ARG A 46 -12.21 14.47 -9.64
C ARG A 46 -12.76 13.41 -8.72
N ASP A 47 -12.47 12.15 -9.00
CA ASP A 47 -13.02 11.02 -8.28
C ASP A 47 -11.94 10.25 -7.51
N LEU A 48 -12.30 9.82 -6.31
CA LEU A 48 -11.44 8.95 -5.50
C LEU A 48 -11.54 7.52 -6.02
N VAL A 49 -10.51 7.08 -6.75
CA VAL A 49 -10.42 5.70 -7.25
C VAL A 49 -9.58 4.85 -6.31
N ILE A 50 -10.23 3.88 -5.65
CA ILE A 50 -9.58 2.94 -4.72
C ILE A 50 -9.77 1.51 -5.21
N ILE A 51 -8.70 0.72 -5.14
CA ILE A 51 -8.70 -0.71 -5.46
C ILE A 51 -8.28 -1.48 -4.21
N ASP A 52 -9.14 -2.41 -3.78
CA ASP A 52 -8.90 -3.39 -2.72
C ASP A 52 -8.88 -4.80 -3.36
N ASP A 53 -7.72 -5.44 -3.36
CA ASP A 53 -7.58 -6.82 -3.87
C ASP A 53 -8.03 -7.88 -2.86
N LYS A 54 -8.47 -7.46 -1.66
CA LYS A 54 -8.99 -8.30 -0.57
C LYS A 54 -8.01 -9.38 -0.09
N HIS A 55 -6.74 -9.30 -0.50
CA HIS A 55 -5.73 -10.27 -0.14
C HIS A 55 -5.13 -9.94 1.23
N VAL A 56 -4.88 -10.99 2.03
CA VAL A 56 -4.16 -10.86 3.30
C VAL A 56 -2.74 -11.34 3.06
N TYR A 57 -1.83 -10.38 2.96
CA TYR A 57 -0.42 -10.62 2.72
C TYR A 57 0.30 -10.97 4.04
N SER A 58 1.24 -11.90 3.96
CA SER A 58 2.32 -12.06 4.92
C SER A 58 3.35 -10.93 4.80
N GLN A 59 4.26 -10.84 5.78
CA GLN A 59 5.34 -9.86 5.75
C GLN A 59 6.26 -10.02 4.52
N ASN A 60 6.54 -11.26 4.12
CA ASN A 60 7.39 -11.54 2.96
C ASN A 60 6.69 -11.12 1.67
N GLU A 61 5.40 -11.44 1.50
CA GLU A 61 4.66 -11.08 0.29
C GLU A 61 4.49 -9.57 0.15
N VAL A 62 4.29 -8.83 1.26
CA VAL A 62 4.32 -7.35 1.21
C VAL A 62 5.68 -6.83 0.78
N ARG A 63 6.78 -7.36 1.33
CA ARG A 63 8.13 -6.95 0.95
C ARG A 63 8.37 -7.18 -0.54
N GLU A 64 7.97 -8.34 -1.06
CA GLU A 64 8.10 -8.68 -2.48
C GLU A 64 7.21 -7.80 -3.36
N LEU A 65 5.97 -7.52 -2.94
CA LEU A 65 5.07 -6.60 -3.64
C LEU A 65 5.69 -5.21 -3.75
N LEU A 66 6.17 -4.64 -2.64
CA LEU A 66 6.79 -3.31 -2.62
C LEU A 66 8.07 -3.28 -3.48
N GLY A 67 8.87 -4.34 -3.44
CA GLY A 67 10.07 -4.46 -4.30
C GLY A 67 9.73 -4.48 -5.79
N ARG A 68 8.70 -5.22 -6.21
CA ARG A 68 8.22 -5.21 -7.60
C ARG A 68 7.66 -3.85 -8.01
N LEU A 69 6.95 -3.17 -7.11
CA LEU A 69 6.43 -1.83 -7.36
C LEU A 69 7.56 -0.81 -7.53
N ASP A 70 8.57 -0.83 -6.66
CA ASP A 70 9.75 0.01 -6.81
C ASP A 70 10.42 -0.21 -8.17
N LEU A 71 10.81 -1.45 -8.47
CA LEU A 71 11.49 -1.78 -9.73
C LEU A 71 10.66 -1.40 -10.97
N GLY A 72 9.35 -1.66 -10.95
CA GLY A 72 8.44 -1.37 -12.07
C GLY A 72 8.19 0.12 -12.30
N ASN A 73 8.44 0.98 -11.31
CA ASN A 73 8.21 2.43 -11.39
C ASN A 73 9.51 3.25 -11.53
N ARG A 74 10.68 2.62 -11.60
CA ARG A 74 11.94 3.33 -11.90
C ARG A 74 11.96 3.80 -13.35
N THR A 75 12.21 5.08 -13.59
CA THR A 75 12.33 5.62 -14.95
C THR A 75 13.65 5.18 -15.58
N LYS A 76 13.60 4.68 -16.83
CA LYS A 76 14.80 4.23 -17.60
C LYS A 76 15.83 5.34 -17.84
N MET A 77 15.43 6.60 -17.67
CA MET A 77 16.22 7.77 -18.02
C MET A 77 16.81 8.42 -16.76
N GLY A 78 18.09 8.15 -16.50
CA GLY A 78 18.98 9.17 -15.92
C GLY A 78 19.52 9.00 -14.50
N GLN A 79 18.92 8.24 -13.58
CA GLN A 79 19.49 8.10 -12.23
C GLN A 79 19.49 6.66 -11.73
N LYS A 80 20.62 5.96 -11.99
CA LYS A 80 21.04 4.81 -11.16
C LYS A 80 21.04 5.27 -9.70
N GLY A 81 19.98 4.95 -8.96
CA GLY A 81 19.82 5.32 -7.55
C GLY A 81 18.46 5.94 -7.17
N SER A 82 17.64 6.36 -8.14
CA SER A 82 16.29 6.85 -7.81
C SER A 82 15.32 5.69 -7.53
N SER A 83 14.63 5.75 -6.38
CA SER A 83 13.58 4.79 -6.03
C SER A 83 12.32 5.09 -6.85
N GLY A 84 11.72 4.07 -7.45
CA GLY A 84 10.44 4.16 -8.15
C GLY A 84 9.23 4.17 -7.19
N LEU A 85 9.48 3.83 -5.92
CA LEU A 85 8.52 3.83 -4.82
C LEU A 85 9.16 4.48 -3.59
N SER A 86 8.55 5.49 -2.99
CA SER A 86 8.99 6.06 -1.72
C SER A 86 8.04 5.67 -0.59
N ARG A 87 8.59 5.54 0.62
CA ARG A 87 7.81 5.40 1.85
C ARG A 87 7.52 6.81 2.38
N ALA A 88 6.30 7.28 2.24
CA ALA A 88 5.93 8.66 2.51
C ALA A 88 5.62 8.92 3.99
N VAL A 89 4.75 8.10 4.59
CA VAL A 89 4.30 8.31 5.97
C VAL A 89 3.97 7.00 6.70
N SER A 90 4.09 7.02 8.02
CA SER A 90 3.62 5.99 8.94
C SER A 90 2.63 6.63 9.90
N ALA A 91 1.46 6.01 10.09
CA ALA A 91 0.38 6.55 10.89
C ALA A 91 -0.45 5.43 11.55
N TYR A 92 -1.30 5.81 12.49
CA TYR A 92 -2.25 4.90 13.16
C TYR A 92 -3.70 5.04 12.66
N GLY A 93 -3.94 6.00 11.76
CA GLY A 93 -5.26 6.30 11.23
C GLY A 93 -5.20 7.33 10.11
N ILE A 94 -6.36 7.61 9.51
CA ILE A 94 -6.59 8.67 8.52
C ILE A 94 -7.66 9.57 9.14
N VAL A 95 -7.42 10.89 9.15
CA VAL A 95 -8.33 11.91 9.71
C VAL A 95 -9.00 12.71 8.62
#